data_AF-A0A1Y4QND5-F1
#
_entry.id   AF-A0A1Y4QND5-F1
#
_cell.length_a   1.000
_cell.length_b   1.000
_cell.length_c   1.000
_cell.angle_alpha   90.00
_cell.angle_beta   90.00
_cell.angle_gamma   90.00
#
_symmetry.space_group_name_H-M   'P 1'
#
loop_
_entity.id
_entity.type
_entity.pdbx_description
1 polymer ?
#
loop_
_entity_poly.entity_id
_entity_poly.type
_entity_poly.pdbx_seq_one_letter_code
_entity_poly.pdbx_strand_id
1 'polypeptide(L)' 'MLVNAARVIVAHNHPSGNPTPSEADKLFTKRIIRAGELMGIEILDHIIVTDEDYCSLRAEGLWQ' A
#
# COMPACT_ATOMS: atom_id res chain seq x y z
N MET A 1 11.73 -5.03 10.50
CA MET A 1 12.60 -4.94 11.70
C MET A 1 14.09 -5.14 11.41
N LEU A 2 14.50 -6.03 10.51
CA LEU A 2 15.92 -6.29 10.23
C LEU A 2 16.71 -5.11 9.63
N VAL A 3 16.02 -4.19 8.94
CA VAL A 3 16.63 -3.06 8.21
C VAL A 3 16.50 -1.72 8.93
N ASN A 4 16.11 -1.71 10.21
CA ASN A 4 15.89 -0.49 11.02
C ASN A 4 15.09 0.61 10.30
N ALA A 5 14.07 0.23 9.52
CA ALA A 5 13.26 1.17 8.77
C ALA A 5 12.37 1.97 9.71
N ALA A 6 12.43 3.30 9.61
CA ALA A 6 11.56 4.20 10.36
C ALA A 6 10.10 4.15 9.88
N ARG A 7 9.90 3.93 8.57
CA ARG A 7 8.60 3.93 7.88
C ARG A 7 8.67 3.03 6.65
N VAL A 8 7.52 2.59 6.14
CA VAL A 8 7.42 1.66 5.01
C VAL A 8 6.40 2.15 3.99
N ILE A 9 6.72 2.03 2.71
CA ILE A 9 5.74 2.07 1.60
C ILE A 9 5.63 0.65 1.06
N VAL A 10 4.41 0.23 0.74
CA VAL A 10 4.16 -1.06 0.08
C VAL A 10 3.76 -0.79 -1.36
N ALA A 11 4.23 -1.63 -2.28
CA ALA A 11 3.79 -1.59 -3.65
C ALA A 11 3.64 -2.99 -4.23
N HIS A 12 2.68 -3.16 -5.13
CA HIS A 12 2.56 -4.35 -5.97
C HIS A 12 2.13 -3.97 -7.38
N ASN A 13 2.34 -4.88 -8.31
CA ASN A 13 2.05 -4.67 -9.71
C ASN A 13 0.67 -5.24 -10.09
N HIS A 14 -0.04 -4.56 -10.98
CA HIS A 14 -1.21 -5.08 -11.70
C HIS A 14 -0.82 -5.41 -13.16
N PRO A 15 -0.49 -6.67 -13.49
CA PRO A 15 -0.15 -7.07 -14.85
C PRO A 15 -1.28 -6.86 -15.87
N SER A 16 -2.51 -6.63 -15.40
CA SER A 16 -3.67 -6.31 -16.24
C SER A 16 -3.59 -4.91 -16.87
N GLY A 17 -2.67 -4.06 -16.43
CA GLY A 17 -2.54 -2.68 -16.88
C GLY A 17 -3.51 -1.70 -16.20
N ASN A 18 -4.43 -2.17 -15.36
CA ASN A 18 -5.37 -1.30 -14.64
C ASN A 18 -4.89 -1.03 -13.20
N PRO A 19 -4.53 0.22 -12.84
CA PRO A 19 -4.05 0.54 -11.50
C PRO A 19 -5.16 0.65 -10.44
N THR A 20 -6.44 0.48 -10.81
CA THR A 20 -7.58 0.58 -9.90
C THR A 20 -7.47 -0.45 -8.76
N PRO A 21 -7.54 -0.03 -7.48
CA PRO A 21 -7.48 -0.95 -6.35
C PRO A 21 -8.68 -1.89 -6.28
N SER A 22 -8.40 -3.18 -6.19
CA SER A 22 -9.41 -4.20 -5.89
C SER A 22 -9.84 -4.15 -4.41
N GLU A 23 -10.93 -4.84 -4.08
CA GLU A 23 -11.33 -5.00 -2.67
C GLU A 23 -10.30 -5.78 -1.85
N ALA A 24 -9.56 -6.69 -2.48
CA ALA A 24 -8.47 -7.40 -1.83
C ALA A 24 -7.31 -6.47 -1.47
N ASP A 25 -6.98 -5.51 -2.35
CA ASP A 25 -5.94 -4.50 -2.11
C ASP A 25 -6.32 -3.60 -0.94
N LYS A 26 -7.57 -3.13 -0.90
CA LYS A 26 -8.09 -2.30 0.21
C LYS A 26 -8.08 -3.06 1.54
N LEU A 27 -8.48 -4.32 1.54
CA LEU A 27 -8.45 -5.16 2.75
C LEU A 27 -7.01 -5.43 3.21
N PHE A 28 -6.09 -5.68 2.27
CA PHE A 28 -4.67 -5.84 2.57
C PHE A 28 -4.08 -4.57 3.18
N THR A 29 -4.41 -3.41 2.61
CA THR A 29 -3.99 -2.07 3.09
C THR A 29 -4.40 -1.87 4.54
N LYS A 30 -5.67 -2.11 4.88
CA LYS A 30 -6.19 -2.07 6.25
C LYS A 30 -5.39 -2.94 7.21
N ARG A 31 -5.10 -4.17 6.80
CA ARG A 31 -4.36 -5.14 7.61
C ARG A 31 -2.92 -4.71 7.85
N ILE A 32 -2.24 -4.19 6.83
CA ILE A 32 -0.83 -3.79 6.96
C ILE A 32 -0.66 -2.47 7.71
N ILE A 33 -1.58 -1.52 7.57
CA ILE A 33 -1.65 -0.32 8.40
C ILE A 33 -1.77 -0.73 9.87
N ARG A 34 -2.73 -1.61 10.20
CA ARG A 34 -2.91 -2.09 11.57
C ARG A 34 -1.69 -2.84 12.10
N ALA A 35 -1.04 -3.64 11.27
CA ALA A 35 0.20 -4.33 11.64
C ALA A 35 1.33 -3.32 11.91
N GLY A 36 1.46 -2.29 11.07
CA GLY A 36 2.42 -1.20 11.24
C GLY A 36 2.24 -0.48 12.57
N GLU A 37 1.00 -0.11 12.92
CA GLU A 37 0.66 0.49 14.21
C GLU A 37 1.10 -0.38 15.39
N LEU A 38 0.80 -1.69 15.34
CA LEU A 38 1.19 -2.63 16.40
C LEU A 38 2.71 -2.77 16.53
N MET A 39 3.45 -2.62 15.43
CA MET A 39 4.90 -2.68 15.41
C MET A 39 5.58 -1.34 15.68
N GLY A 40 4.83 -0.24 15.78
CA GLY A 40 5.39 1.12 15.85
C GLY A 40 6.09 1.56 14.56
N ILE A 41 5.71 1.02 13.40
CA ILE A 41 6.27 1.35 12.09
C ILE A 41 5.14 1.91 11.21
N GLU A 42 5.23 3.18 10.84
CA GLU A 42 4.23 3.82 9.99
C GLU A 42 4.27 3.25 8.57
N ILE A 43 3.13 2.79 8.07
CA ILE A 43 2.92 2.56 6.65
C ILE A 43 2.51 3.89 6.03
N LEU A 44 3.27 4.37 5.04
CA LEU A 44 3.10 5.69 4.44
C LEU A 44 2.13 5.69 3.27
N ASP A 45 2.16 4.62 2.46
CA ASP A 45 1.30 4.46 1.29
C ASP A 45 1.27 3.00 0.83
N HIS A 46 0.26 2.69 0.01
CA HIS A 46 0.16 1.48 -0.77
C HIS A 46 0.00 1.88 -2.24
N ILE A 47 1.00 1.54 -3.06
CA ILE A 47 1.09 1.96 -4.46
C ILE A 47 0.87 0.75 -5.37
N ILE A 48 -0.16 0.82 -6.21
CA ILE A 48 -0.38 -0.14 -7.29
C ILE A 48 0.32 0.39 -8.54
N VAL A 49 1.21 -0.40 -9.14
CA VAL A 49 2.01 0.00 -10.31
C VAL A 49 1.60 -0.82 -11.54
N THR A 50 1.52 -0.16 -12.69
CA THR A 50 1.37 -0.79 -14.01
C THR A 50 2.50 -0.32 -14.93
N ASP A 51 2.54 -0.80 -16.17
CA ASP A 51 3.59 -0.40 -17.13
C ASP A 51 3.52 1.09 -17.50
N GLU A 52 2.32 1.69 -17.49
CA GLU A 52 2.11 3.08 -17.95
C GLU A 52 1.52 4.00 -16.87
N ASP A 53 1.07 3.46 -15.73
CA ASP A 53 0.33 4.23 -14.72
C ASP A 53 0.56 3.70 -13.29
N TYR A 54 0.04 4.42 -12.29
CA TYR A 54 0.03 3.99 -10.90
C TYR A 54 -1.17 4.54 -10.13
N CYS A 55 -1.51 3.89 -9.02
CA CYS A 55 -2.51 4.37 -8.08
C CYS A 55 -1.91 4.40 -6.67
N SER A 56 -1.93 5.57 -6.03
CA SER A 56 -1.65 5.71 -4.60
C SER A 56 -2.97 5.63 -3.84
N LEU A 57 -3.14 4.60 -3.01
CA LEU A 57 -4.35 4.48 -2.20
C LEU A 57 -4.51 5.67 -1.25
N ARG A 58 -3.40 6.27 -0.80
CA ARG A 58 -3.44 7.47 0.03
C ARG A 58 -3.92 8.71 -0.73
N ALA A 59 -3.41 8.93 -1.94
CA ALA A 59 -3.82 10.07 -2.77
C ALA A 59 -5.28 9.98 -3.22
N GLU A 60 -5.77 8.75 -3.48
CA GLU A 60 -7.16 8.48 -3.84
C GLU A 60 -8.14 8.57 -2.65
N GLY A 61 -7.67 8.91 -1.45
CA GLY A 61 -8.51 9.00 -0.25
C GLY A 61 -9.01 7.65 0.27
N LEU A 62 -8.36 6.55 -0.15
CA LEU A 62 -8.69 5.18 0.26
C LEU A 62 -7.87 4.73 1.49
N TRP A 63 -7.22 5.66 2.18
CA TRP A 63 -6.38 5.39 3.34
C TRP A 63 -7.21 5.12 4.61
N GLN A 64 -7.41 3.85 4.93
CA GLN A 64 -8.22 3.39 6.06
C GLN A 64 -7.65 2.14 6.71
#